data_AF-A0A944D761-F1
#
_entry.id   AF-A0A944D761-F1
#
_cell.length_a   1.000
_cell.length_b   1.000
_cell.length_c   1.000
_cell.angle_alpha   90.00
_cell.angle_beta   90.00
_cell.angle_gamma   90.00
#
_symmetry.space_group_name_H-M   'P 1'
#
loop_
_entity.id
_entity.type
_entity.pdbx_description
1 polymer ?
#
loop_
_entity_poly.entity_id
_entity_poly.type
_entity_poly.pdbx_seq_one_letter_code
_entity_poly.pdbx_strand_id
1 'polypeptide(L)'
;MNTSEQNNTPASEDYPIENRVANSSLLTFNLEDYYTPGIRAGVDLSQWLYEGIILKEKEFRAAIASHNWAPYQDQHLYLFCSTDAIVPAWAYMLVSTQLSPFATTLVQGSATDLESH
;
A
#
# COMPACT_ATOMS: atom_id res chain seq x y z
N MET A 1 -1.57 -87.46 23.35
CA MET A 1 -2.63 -86.58 23.89
C MET A 1 -2.04 -85.81 25.05
N ASN A 2 -2.09 -84.49 25.19
CA ASN A 2 -2.88 -83.47 24.54
C ASN A 2 -2.04 -82.18 24.51
N THR A 3 -2.15 -81.49 23.38
CA THR A 3 -1.68 -80.15 23.03
C THR A 3 -2.32 -79.06 23.90
N SER A 4 -1.57 -78.02 24.22
CA SER A 4 -2.11 -76.70 24.50
C SER A 4 -1.14 -75.66 23.97
N GLU A 5 -1.38 -75.28 22.71
CA GLU A 5 -0.83 -74.09 22.06
C GLU A 5 -1.18 -72.84 22.88
N GLN A 6 -0.19 -72.04 23.23
CA GLN A 6 -0.42 -70.66 23.64
C GLN A 6 -0.13 -69.75 22.45
N ASN A 7 -1.21 -69.28 21.83
CA ASN A 7 -1.24 -68.20 20.86
C ASN A 7 -0.71 -66.92 21.49
N ASN A 8 0.42 -66.41 20.99
CA ASN A 8 0.86 -65.05 21.26
C ASN A 8 0.51 -64.20 20.05
N THR A 9 -0.68 -63.59 20.08
CA THR A 9 -1.08 -62.53 19.15
C THR A 9 -0.33 -61.25 19.53
N PRO A 10 0.40 -60.56 18.62
CA PRO A 10 0.99 -59.28 18.96
C PRO A 10 -0.14 -58.26 19.11
N ALA A 11 -0.25 -57.66 20.30
CA ALA A 11 -1.14 -56.53 20.53
C ALA A 11 -0.75 -55.40 19.58
N SER A 12 -1.71 -54.90 18.81
CA SER A 12 -1.54 -53.66 18.06
C SER A 12 -1.31 -52.54 19.08
N GLU A 13 -0.09 -52.01 19.13
CA GLU A 13 0.20 -50.81 19.90
C GLU A 13 -0.54 -49.63 19.23
N ASP A 14 -1.69 -49.27 19.82
CA ASP A 14 -2.43 -48.06 19.49
C ASP A 14 -1.64 -46.85 20.02
N TYR A 15 -0.69 -46.36 19.21
CA TYR A 15 -0.07 -45.07 19.48
C TYR A 15 -1.15 -43.99 19.40
N PRO A 16 -1.38 -43.20 20.47
CA PRO A 16 -2.38 -42.15 20.44
C PRO A 16 -2.05 -41.15 19.34
N ILE A 17 -3.05 -40.78 18.54
CA ILE A 17 -2.89 -39.73 17.53
C ILE A 17 -2.67 -38.40 18.25
N GLU A 18 -1.43 -37.97 18.34
CA GLU A 18 -1.08 -36.66 18.90
C GLU A 18 -1.43 -35.54 17.92
N ASN A 19 -2.40 -34.70 18.30
CA ASN A 19 -2.79 -33.54 17.51
C ASN A 19 -1.76 -32.41 17.64
N ARG A 20 -0.85 -32.32 16.67
CA ARG A 20 0.14 -31.24 16.58
C ARG A 20 -0.44 -29.83 16.36
N VAL A 21 -1.69 -29.72 15.91
CA VAL A 21 -2.38 -28.42 15.71
C VAL A 21 -2.77 -27.81 17.05
N ALA A 22 -3.12 -28.64 18.04
CA ALA A 22 -3.47 -28.18 19.38
C ALA A 22 -2.29 -27.55 20.16
N ASN A 23 -1.05 -27.89 19.77
CA ASN A 23 0.19 -27.41 20.40
C ASN A 23 0.96 -26.37 19.57
N SER A 24 0.44 -26.00 18.39
CA SER A 24 0.99 -24.89 17.63
C SER A 24 0.46 -23.60 18.25
N SER A 25 1.32 -22.85 18.95
CA SER A 25 0.99 -21.47 19.31
C SER A 25 0.69 -20.70 18.04
N LEU A 26 -0.58 -20.36 17.80
CA LEU A 26 -0.97 -19.52 16.68
C LEU A 26 -0.38 -18.13 16.94
N LEU A 27 0.68 -17.78 16.22
CA LEU A 27 1.13 -16.39 16.14
C LEU A 27 0.11 -15.64 15.30
N THR A 28 -0.79 -14.90 15.95
CA THR A 28 -1.76 -14.04 15.27
C THR A 28 -1.00 -12.92 14.57
N PHE A 29 -0.80 -13.06 13.27
CA PHE A 29 -0.22 -12.01 12.43
C PHE A 29 -1.34 -11.03 12.07
N ASN A 30 -1.30 -9.82 12.64
CA ASN A 30 -2.22 -8.76 12.25
C ASN A 30 -1.56 -7.92 11.15
N LEU A 31 -2.18 -7.91 9.97
CA LEU A 31 -1.69 -7.15 8.81
C LEU A 31 -1.86 -5.64 8.98
N GLU A 32 -2.78 -5.20 9.84
CA GLU A 32 -3.06 -3.78 10.09
C GLU A 32 -1.91 -3.07 10.82
N ASP A 33 -1.16 -3.81 11.65
CA ASP A 33 -0.01 -3.28 12.40
C ASP A 33 1.16 -2.86 11.49
N TYR A 34 1.15 -3.30 10.23
CA TYR A 34 2.16 -3.01 9.22
C TYR A 34 1.75 -1.91 8.24
N TYR A 35 0.53 -1.36 8.37
CA TYR A 35 0.06 -0.30 7.51
C TYR A 35 0.51 1.06 8.06
N THR A 36 1.20 1.87 7.25
CA THR A 36 1.62 3.21 7.66
C THR A 36 0.38 4.04 8.00
N PRO A 37 0.20 4.56 9.23
CA PRO A 37 -0.96 5.38 9.58
C PRO A 37 -0.89 6.75 8.91
N GLY A 38 -2.03 7.35 8.57
CA GLY A 38 -2.09 8.71 8.00
C GLY A 38 -3.13 8.88 6.89
N ILE A 39 -3.48 10.12 6.57
CA ILE A 39 -4.45 10.42 5.51
C ILE A 39 -3.78 10.26 4.15
N ARG A 40 -4.45 9.58 3.21
CA ARG A 40 -4.05 9.51 1.80
C ARG A 40 -4.86 10.49 0.98
N ALA A 41 -4.20 11.27 0.13
CA ALA A 41 -4.88 12.14 -0.83
C ALA A 41 -4.18 12.16 -2.18
N GLY A 42 -4.98 12.26 -3.24
CA GLY A 42 -4.49 12.42 -4.61
C GLY A 42 -4.45 13.90 -5.01
N VAL A 43 -3.38 14.30 -5.69
CA VAL A 43 -3.27 15.63 -6.29
C VAL A 43 -3.22 15.48 -7.81
N ASP A 44 -4.30 15.90 -8.47
CA ASP A 44 -4.47 15.79 -9.92
C ASP A 44 -3.92 17.03 -10.63
N LEU A 45 -2.95 16.84 -11.53
CA LEU A 45 -2.37 17.93 -12.32
C LEU A 45 -3.34 18.51 -13.35
N SER A 46 -4.35 17.74 -13.79
CA SER A 46 -5.29 18.16 -14.82
C SER A 46 -6.02 19.47 -14.45
N GLN A 47 -6.22 19.72 -13.15
CA GLN A 47 -6.86 20.92 -12.63
C GLN A 47 -6.14 22.23 -13.01
N TRP A 48 -4.84 22.15 -13.31
CA TRP A 48 -4.01 23.30 -13.71
C TRP A 48 -3.67 23.31 -15.21
N LEU A 49 -4.17 22.33 -15.97
CA LEU A 49 -4.02 22.29 -17.41
C LEU A 49 -5.15 23.08 -18.09
N TYR A 50 -4.82 23.75 -19.18
CA TYR A 50 -5.80 24.42 -20.02
C TYR A 50 -6.74 23.37 -20.64
N GLU A 51 -8.03 23.51 -20.37
CA GLU A 51 -9.08 22.54 -20.72
C GLU A 51 -8.78 21.12 -20.21
N GLY A 52 -7.98 20.99 -19.13
CA GLY A 52 -7.60 19.71 -18.55
C GLY A 52 -6.59 18.89 -19.35
N ILE A 53 -6.16 19.36 -20.53
CA ILE A 53 -5.32 18.57 -21.46
C ILE A 53 -4.02 19.29 -21.86
N ILE A 54 -4.02 20.61 -21.94
CA ILE A 54 -2.89 21.36 -22.50
C ILE A 54 -2.13 22.07 -21.39
N LEU A 55 -0.85 21.75 -21.23
CA LEU A 55 0.02 22.53 -20.37
C LEU A 55 0.42 23.83 -21.07
N LYS A 56 -0.07 24.96 -20.56
CA LYS A 56 0.45 26.29 -20.91
C LYS A 56 1.35 26.78 -19.77
N GLU A 57 2.65 26.91 -20.03
CA GLU A 57 3.65 27.06 -18.97
C GLU A 57 3.40 28.26 -18.05
N LYS A 58 3.06 29.42 -18.63
CA LYS A 58 2.84 30.66 -17.87
C LYS A 58 1.66 30.52 -16.92
N GLU A 59 0.55 29.99 -17.41
CA GLU A 59 -0.69 29.78 -16.67
C GLU A 59 -0.52 28.70 -15.61
N PHE A 60 0.14 27.59 -15.95
CA PHE A 60 0.44 26.51 -15.00
C PHE A 60 1.27 27.03 -13.83
N ARG A 61 2.37 27.73 -14.09
CA ARG A 61 3.22 28.32 -13.03
C ARG A 61 2.45 29.32 -12.16
N ALA A 62 1.61 30.16 -12.77
CA ALA A 62 0.78 31.10 -12.04
C ALA A 62 -0.24 30.38 -11.14
N ALA A 63 -0.85 29.30 -11.62
CA ALA A 63 -1.79 28.49 -10.84
C ALA A 63 -1.10 27.79 -9.67
N ILE A 64 0.07 27.18 -9.88
CA ILE A 64 0.86 26.55 -8.81
C ILE A 64 1.28 27.57 -7.73
N ALA A 65 1.73 28.75 -8.14
CA ALA A 65 2.15 29.80 -7.21
C ALA A 65 1.00 30.41 -6.40
N SER A 66 -0.24 30.33 -6.88
CA SER A 66 -1.44 30.85 -6.21
C SER A 66 -2.23 29.79 -5.44
N HIS A 67 -1.90 28.50 -5.63
CA HIS A 67 -2.58 27.42 -4.94
C HIS A 67 -2.23 27.40 -3.44
N ASN A 68 -3.23 27.13 -2.60
CA ASN A 68 -3.04 26.97 -1.17
C ASN A 68 -2.64 25.51 -0.85
N TRP A 69 -1.39 25.32 -0.43
CA TRP A 69 -0.83 24.00 -0.13
C TRP A 69 -1.02 23.54 1.33
N ALA A 70 -1.42 24.44 2.23
CA ALA A 70 -1.60 24.13 3.65
C ALA A 70 -2.54 22.94 3.97
N PRO A 71 -3.62 22.67 3.19
CA PRO A 71 -4.50 21.54 3.46
C PRO A 71 -3.81 20.17 3.36
N TYR A 72 -2.66 20.05 2.70
CA TYR A 72 -1.96 18.78 2.51
C TYR A 72 -1.00 18.41 3.65
N GLN A 73 -1.03 19.15 4.77
CA GLN A 73 -0.17 18.92 5.93
C GLN A 73 -0.33 17.51 6.51
N ASP A 74 0.81 16.85 6.73
CA ASP A 74 0.93 15.52 7.36
C ASP A 74 0.15 14.42 6.63
N GLN A 75 0.05 14.53 5.30
CA GLN A 75 -0.61 13.54 4.44
C GLN A 75 0.37 12.77 3.56
N HIS A 76 -0.03 11.55 3.20
CA HIS A 76 0.61 10.74 2.17
C HIS A 76 -0.05 11.06 0.83
N LEU A 77 0.73 11.58 -0.12
CA LEU A 77 0.21 12.13 -1.36
C LEU A 77 0.72 11.37 -2.57
N TYR A 78 -0.16 11.22 -3.56
CA TYR A 78 0.22 10.77 -4.90
C TYR A 78 -0.15 11.82 -5.94
N LEU A 79 0.78 12.11 -6.84
CA LEU A 79 0.62 13.05 -7.95
C LEU A 79 0.28 12.30 -9.23
N PHE A 80 -0.86 12.65 -9.83
CA PHE A 80 -1.36 12.00 -11.04
C PHE A 80 -1.94 13.03 -12.01
N CYS A 81 -2.28 12.57 -13.21
CA CYS A 81 -3.09 13.33 -14.15
C CYS A 81 -4.29 12.45 -14.53
N SER A 82 -5.50 12.89 -14.23
CA SER A 82 -6.72 12.11 -14.53
C SER A 82 -7.07 12.07 -16.01
N THR A 83 -6.48 12.96 -16.80
CA THR A 83 -6.67 13.06 -18.24
C THR A 83 -5.49 12.46 -19.00
N ASP A 84 -5.69 12.14 -20.29
CA ASP A 84 -4.66 11.63 -21.19
C ASP A 84 -3.66 12.72 -21.67
N ALA A 85 -3.46 13.77 -20.87
CA ALA A 85 -2.55 14.85 -21.18
C ALA A 85 -1.10 14.36 -21.22
N ILE A 86 -0.34 14.77 -22.23
CA ILE A 86 1.12 14.58 -22.26
C ILE A 86 1.73 15.64 -21.36
N VAL A 87 1.98 15.26 -20.10
CA VAL A 87 2.56 16.15 -19.09
C VAL A 87 4.08 15.91 -18.99
N PRO A 88 4.93 16.94 -19.20
CA PRO A 88 6.37 16.80 -19.06
C PRO A 88 6.78 16.57 -17.60
N ALA A 89 7.82 15.78 -17.37
CA ALA A 89 8.29 15.41 -16.02
C ALA A 89 8.58 16.61 -15.10
N TRP A 90 9.03 17.75 -15.66
CA TRP A 90 9.30 18.95 -14.88
C TRP A 90 8.04 19.52 -14.20
N ALA A 91 6.84 19.30 -14.74
CA ALA A 91 5.60 19.81 -14.16
C ALA A 91 5.25 19.09 -12.87
N TYR A 92 5.39 17.76 -12.85
CA TYR A 92 5.30 16.95 -11.64
C TYR A 92 6.32 17.41 -10.61
N MET A 93 7.59 17.57 -11.01
CA MET A 93 8.64 18.05 -10.11
C MET A 93 8.29 19.42 -9.50
N LEU A 94 7.76 20.35 -10.30
CA LEU A 94 7.37 21.67 -9.81
C LEU A 94 6.31 21.56 -8.72
N VAL A 95 5.25 20.78 -8.93
CA VAL A 95 4.21 20.55 -7.92
C VAL A 95 4.80 19.86 -6.69
N SER A 96 5.67 18.87 -6.89
CA SER A 96 6.34 18.18 -5.80
C SER A 96 7.16 19.10 -4.90
N THR A 97 7.83 20.11 -5.47
CA THR A 97 8.57 21.09 -4.65
C THR A 97 7.67 21.92 -3.74
N GLN A 98 6.44 22.22 -4.17
CA GLN A 98 5.48 22.96 -3.33
C GLN A 98 4.88 22.09 -2.23
N LEU A 99 4.69 20.79 -2.51
CA LEU A 99 4.12 19.83 -1.56
C LEU A 99 5.11 19.27 -0.54
N SER A 100 6.39 19.19 -0.90
CA SER A 100 7.46 18.64 -0.04
C SER A 100 7.49 19.17 1.41
N PRO A 101 7.25 20.47 1.70
CA PRO A 101 7.21 20.95 3.08
C PRO A 101 5.95 20.54 3.89
N PHE A 102 4.90 20.02 3.23
CA PHE A 102 3.63 19.66 3.87
C PHE A 102 3.41 18.14 3.92
N ALA A 103 3.84 17.42 2.89
CA ALA A 103 3.56 16.01 2.71
C ALA A 103 4.50 15.13 3.56
N THR A 104 3.96 14.10 4.20
CA THR A 104 4.73 13.04 4.88
C THR A 104 5.40 12.12 3.87
N THR A 105 4.68 11.76 2.81
CA THR A 105 5.19 10.98 1.68
C THR A 105 4.62 11.58 0.41
N LEU A 106 5.43 11.61 -0.64
CA LEU A 106 5.00 12.10 -1.94
C LEU A 106 5.53 11.17 -3.04
N VAL A 107 4.62 10.61 -3.83
CA VAL A 107 4.96 9.78 -4.99
C VAL A 107 4.35 10.36 -6.26
N GLN A 108 4.98 10.13 -7.41
CA GLN A 108 4.36 10.34 -8.70
C GLN A 108 3.74 9.01 -9.15
N GLY A 109 2.44 8.99 -9.43
CA GLY A 109 1.73 7.78 -9.82
C GLY A 109 0.33 7.72 -9.22
N SER A 110 -0.10 6.51 -8.91
CA SER A 110 -1.42 6.16 -8.39
C SER A 110 -1.43 6.00 -6.87
N ALA A 111 -2.62 5.79 -6.30
CA ALA A 111 -2.76 5.36 -4.92
C ALA A 111 -2.00 4.05 -4.64
N THR A 112 -1.92 3.13 -5.60
CA THR A 112 -1.17 1.87 -5.43
C THR A 112 0.34 2.10 -5.34
N ASP A 113 0.87 3.05 -6.10
CA ASP A 113 2.30 3.40 -6.05
C ASP A 113 2.67 4.00 -4.69
N LEU A 114 1.72 4.70 -4.04
CA LEU A 114 1.90 5.26 -2.70
C LEU A 114 2.03 4.18 -1.63
N GLU A 115 1.31 3.07 -1.76
CA GLU A 115 1.38 1.94 -0.81
C GLU A 115 2.60 1.03 -1.03
N SER A 116 3.37 1.29 -2.08
CA SER A 116 4.58 0.53 -2.42
C SER A 116 5.88 1.22 -1.97
N HIS A 117 5.78 2.36 -1.29
CA HIS A 117 6.91 3.20 -0.83
C HIS A 117 7.09 3.14 0.69
#